data_AF-A0A9X1VSI2-F1
#
_entry.id   AF-A0A9X1VSI2-F1
#
_cell.length_a   1.000
_cell.length_b   1.000
_cell.length_c   1.000
_cell.angle_alpha   90.00
_cell.angle_beta   90.00
_cell.angle_gamma   90.00
#
_symmetry.space_group_name_H-M   'P 1'
#
loop_
_entity.id
_entity.type
_entity.pdbx_description
1 polymer ?
#
loop_
_entity_poly.entity_id
_entity_poly.type
_entity_poly.pdbx_seq_one_letter_code
_entity_poly.pdbx_strand_id
1 'polypeptide(L)'
;MKKTVIAMAVALVASIASATVGSSAIAATATTTNASSSTVSGAASSGTGSALSYNAATSGANATANAHAISGGNSVGSGGLATVGGSASTVGSVTSLAATSGNGAAGGAAQAQAGATSGASAGFDVDNSHPVNGSASGGAASGTNNVAATGAGPGGGFALVTRTSGTTADYSAGAGALNGPITGTGTSSSAGSMGGSTGVTNVHFGNAGSFSNGGGTGGIAGAGSSAATN
;
A
#
# COMPACT_ATOMS: atom_id res chain seq x y z
N MET A 1 -11.00 2.17 -10.86
CA MET A 1 -10.76 0.71 -10.85
C MET A 1 -10.88 0.08 -12.23
N LYS A 2 -12.03 0.14 -12.93
CA LYS A 2 -12.18 -0.56 -14.23
C LYS A 2 -11.24 -0.05 -15.33
N LYS A 3 -11.09 1.27 -15.47
CA LYS A 3 -10.32 1.87 -16.59
C LYS A 3 -8.79 1.65 -16.50
N THR A 4 -8.22 1.66 -15.29
CA THR A 4 -6.77 1.47 -15.06
C THR A 4 -6.32 0.01 -15.12
N VAL A 5 -7.16 -0.93 -14.65
CA VAL A 5 -6.90 -2.37 -14.82
C VAL A 5 -6.99 -2.75 -16.30
N ILE A 6 -7.93 -2.18 -17.04
CA ILE A 6 -8.00 -2.32 -18.50
C ILE A 6 -6.74 -1.78 -19.16
N ALA A 7 -6.19 -0.65 -18.72
CA ALA A 7 -4.94 -0.10 -19.28
C ALA A 7 -3.72 -1.00 -19.04
N MET A 8 -3.56 -1.59 -17.84
CA MET A 8 -2.49 -2.57 -17.59
C MET A 8 -2.69 -3.87 -18.36
N ALA A 9 -3.92 -4.37 -18.45
CA ALA A 9 -4.25 -5.55 -19.25
C ALA A 9 -4.02 -5.30 -20.74
N VAL A 10 -4.35 -4.10 -21.24
CA VAL A 10 -4.08 -3.68 -22.62
C VAL A 10 -2.59 -3.49 -22.86
N ALA A 11 -1.81 -2.95 -21.92
CA ALA A 11 -0.35 -2.87 -22.05
C ALA A 11 0.29 -4.27 -22.08
N LEU A 12 -0.19 -5.18 -21.23
CA LEU A 12 0.25 -6.58 -21.19
C LEU A 12 -0.16 -7.36 -22.45
N VAL A 13 -1.37 -7.14 -22.96
CA VAL A 13 -1.87 -7.73 -24.23
C VAL A 13 -1.19 -7.09 -25.44
N ALA A 14 -0.87 -5.80 -25.40
CA ALA A 14 -0.10 -5.12 -26.46
C ALA A 14 1.34 -5.63 -26.54
N SER A 15 1.96 -6.03 -25.41
CA SER A 15 3.23 -6.77 -25.42
C SER A 15 3.13 -8.15 -26.07
N ILE A 16 1.94 -8.77 -26.12
CA ILE A 16 1.71 -10.04 -26.82
C ILE A 16 1.33 -9.81 -28.29
N ALA A 17 0.77 -8.64 -28.63
CA ALA A 17 0.25 -8.32 -29.97
C ALA A 17 1.18 -7.46 -30.85
N SER A 18 2.30 -6.93 -30.33
CA SER A 18 3.30 -6.18 -31.12
C SER A 18 4.18 -7.12 -31.96
N ALA A 19 3.54 -7.93 -32.80
CA ALA A 19 4.14 -8.81 -33.78
C ALA A 19 4.03 -8.19 -35.19
N THR A 20 4.44 -6.93 -35.37
CA THR A 20 4.62 -6.35 -36.72
C THR A 20 5.64 -5.20 -36.68
N VAL A 21 6.89 -5.55 -36.99
CA VAL A 21 8.03 -4.66 -37.37
C VAL A 21 8.59 -3.77 -36.26
N GLY A 22 9.58 -4.28 -35.51
CA GLY A 22 10.51 -3.47 -34.70
C GLY A 22 10.67 -3.95 -33.26
N SER A 23 11.88 -3.81 -32.71
CA SER A 23 12.16 -4.00 -31.28
C SER A 23 11.12 -3.25 -30.44
N SER A 24 10.42 -3.97 -29.56
CA SER A 24 9.34 -3.44 -28.75
C SER A 24 9.79 -3.32 -27.30
N ALA A 25 9.47 -2.19 -26.67
CA ALA A 25 9.73 -1.93 -25.25
C ALA A 25 8.50 -1.23 -24.67
N ILE A 26 7.89 -1.85 -23.66
CA ILE A 26 6.63 -1.39 -23.07
C ILE A 26 6.82 -1.27 -21.55
N ALA A 27 6.27 -0.21 -20.99
CA ALA A 27 6.27 0.05 -19.56
C ALA A 27 4.90 0.62 -19.16
N ALA A 28 4.33 0.11 -18.07
CA ALA A 28 3.06 0.57 -17.53
C ALA A 28 3.08 0.55 -16.00
N THR A 29 2.37 1.51 -15.41
CA THR A 29 2.25 1.68 -13.96
C THR A 29 0.80 1.99 -13.60
N ALA A 30 0.35 1.50 -12.45
CA ALA A 30 -0.94 1.87 -11.85
C ALA A 30 -0.81 2.02 -10.34
N THR A 31 -1.32 3.13 -9.82
CA THR A 31 -1.38 3.38 -8.38
C THR A 31 -2.81 3.75 -7.98
N THR A 32 -3.22 3.36 -6.79
CA THR A 32 -4.45 3.85 -6.16
C THR A 32 -4.22 4.11 -4.68
N THR A 33 -4.88 5.14 -4.16
CA THR A 33 -4.82 5.51 -2.75
C THR A 33 -6.22 5.93 -2.29
N ASN A 34 -6.60 5.54 -1.09
CA ASN A 34 -7.82 5.99 -0.44
C ASN A 34 -7.53 6.19 1.05
N ALA A 35 -7.94 7.32 1.60
CA ALA A 35 -7.74 7.65 3.01
C ALA A 35 -9.02 8.29 3.54
N SER A 36 -9.53 7.75 4.64
CA SER A 36 -10.75 8.19 5.29
C SER A 36 -10.57 8.20 6.80
N SER A 37 -11.10 9.23 7.45
CA SER A 37 -11.10 9.34 8.89
C SER A 37 -12.48 9.76 9.38
N SER A 38 -12.92 9.18 10.48
CA SER A 38 -14.19 9.51 11.12
C SER A 38 -14.03 9.56 12.63
N THR A 39 -14.80 10.46 13.24
CA THR A 39 -14.83 10.64 14.69
C THR A 39 -16.28 10.83 15.13
N VAL A 40 -16.62 10.26 16.27
CA VAL A 40 -17.88 10.52 16.97
C VAL A 40 -17.52 10.84 18.40
N SER A 41 -18.08 11.94 18.92
CA SER A 41 -17.86 12.39 20.30
C SER A 41 -19.20 12.74 20.93
N GLY A 42 -19.36 12.37 22.19
CA GLY A 42 -20.53 12.68 22.99
C GLY A 42 -20.11 12.95 24.42
N ALA A 43 -20.51 14.10 24.95
CA ALA A 43 -20.30 14.44 26.35
C ALA A 43 -21.57 15.08 26.89
N ALA A 44 -22.04 14.60 28.02
CA ALA A 44 -23.21 15.08 28.72
C ALA A 44 -22.88 15.18 30.21
N SER A 45 -23.39 16.22 30.87
CA SER A 45 -23.26 16.38 32.31
C SER A 45 -24.57 16.87 32.90
N SER A 46 -24.84 16.47 34.14
CA SER A 46 -25.96 16.95 34.93
C SER A 46 -25.48 17.35 36.33
N GLY A 47 -26.11 18.37 36.93
CA GLY A 47 -25.73 18.87 38.25
C GLY A 47 -24.30 19.40 38.29
N THR A 48 -23.51 18.95 39.29
CA THR A 48 -22.10 19.36 39.50
C THR A 48 -21.08 18.50 38.74
N GLY A 49 -21.51 17.65 37.80
CA GLY A 49 -20.62 16.81 37.03
C GLY A 49 -19.86 17.56 35.93
N SER A 50 -18.85 16.93 35.34
CA SER A 50 -18.22 17.37 34.10
C SER A 50 -17.99 16.18 33.17
N ALA A 51 -18.01 16.42 31.87
CA ALA A 51 -17.77 15.42 30.85
C ALA A 51 -16.93 16.02 29.72
N LEU A 52 -15.89 15.29 29.30
CA LEU A 52 -15.02 15.63 28.19
C LEU A 52 -14.93 14.42 27.26
N SER A 53 -15.22 14.63 25.99
CA SER A 53 -14.98 13.67 24.92
C SER A 53 -14.09 14.32 23.89
N TYR A 54 -12.97 13.66 23.55
CA TYR A 54 -12.06 14.11 22.52
C TYR A 54 -11.72 12.94 21.60
N ASN A 55 -11.97 13.12 20.31
CA ASN A 55 -11.70 12.11 19.30
C ASN A 55 -10.97 12.76 18.13
N ALA A 56 -9.87 12.13 17.72
CA ALA A 56 -9.11 12.53 16.55
C ALA A 56 -8.77 11.30 15.73
N ALA A 57 -8.88 11.41 14.41
CA ALA A 57 -8.48 10.37 13.48
C ALA A 57 -7.78 11.03 12.29
N THR A 58 -6.65 10.46 11.89
CA THR A 58 -5.92 10.86 10.68
C THR A 58 -5.48 9.62 9.91
N SER A 59 -5.62 9.67 8.60
CA SER A 59 -5.30 8.57 7.68
C SER A 59 -4.40 9.07 6.56
N GLY A 60 -3.47 8.23 6.12
CA GLY A 60 -2.57 8.52 5.02
C GLY A 60 -2.38 7.29 4.14
N ALA A 61 -2.38 7.49 2.83
CA ALA A 61 -2.14 6.45 1.83
C ALA A 61 -1.20 7.00 0.77
N ASN A 62 -0.14 6.26 0.46
CA ASN A 62 0.84 6.60 -0.57
C ASN A 62 1.12 5.38 -1.44
N ALA A 63 1.20 5.57 -2.76
CA ALA A 63 1.56 4.52 -3.69
C ALA A 63 2.50 5.06 -4.75
N THR A 64 3.58 4.33 -5.02
CA THR A 64 4.58 4.66 -6.05
C THR A 64 4.76 3.48 -6.99
N ALA A 65 4.91 3.73 -8.27
CA ALA A 65 5.13 2.68 -9.27
C ALA A 65 6.05 3.24 -10.36
N ASN A 66 7.04 2.45 -10.75
CA ASN A 66 8.00 2.76 -11.80
C ASN A 66 8.11 1.55 -12.71
N ALA A 67 8.12 1.78 -14.01
CA ALA A 67 8.33 0.77 -15.02
C ALA A 67 9.23 1.35 -16.11
N HIS A 68 10.20 0.56 -16.56
CA HIS A 68 11.12 0.94 -17.62
C HIS A 68 11.45 -0.26 -18.48
N ALA A 69 11.43 -0.08 -19.79
CA ALA A 69 11.85 -1.09 -20.75
C ALA A 69 12.67 -0.45 -21.86
N ILE A 70 13.71 -1.15 -22.30
CA ILE A 70 14.48 -0.83 -23.49
C ILE A 70 14.76 -2.11 -24.26
N SER A 71 14.80 -1.98 -25.58
CA SER A 71 15.11 -3.08 -26.48
C SER A 71 15.83 -2.54 -27.71
N GLY A 72 16.71 -3.36 -28.27
CA GLY A 72 17.45 -2.99 -29.47
C GLY A 72 18.29 -4.15 -29.99
N GLY A 73 18.46 -4.19 -31.31
CA GLY A 73 19.27 -5.21 -31.95
C GLY A 73 19.66 -4.84 -33.37
N ASN A 74 20.71 -5.49 -33.85
CA ASN A 74 21.22 -5.40 -35.21
C ASN A 74 21.67 -6.79 -35.68
N SER A 75 22.31 -6.85 -36.85
CA SER A 75 22.78 -8.09 -37.48
C SER A 75 23.87 -8.84 -36.69
N VAL A 76 24.46 -8.22 -35.66
CA VAL A 76 25.56 -8.77 -34.86
C VAL A 76 25.08 -9.19 -33.46
N GLY A 77 24.01 -8.59 -32.95
CA GLY A 77 23.48 -8.94 -31.64
C GLY A 77 22.20 -8.19 -31.29
N SER A 78 21.52 -8.67 -30.26
CA SER A 78 20.31 -8.07 -29.70
C SER A 78 20.34 -8.06 -28.18
N GLY A 79 19.56 -7.17 -27.60
CA GLY A 79 19.45 -7.03 -26.16
C GLY A 79 18.17 -6.32 -25.74
N GLY A 80 17.80 -6.56 -24.49
CA GLY A 80 16.74 -5.80 -23.85
C GLY A 80 16.81 -5.89 -22.34
N LEU A 81 16.19 -4.90 -21.71
CA LEU A 81 16.10 -4.77 -20.26
C LEU A 81 14.68 -4.30 -19.89
N ALA A 82 14.10 -4.93 -18.88
CA ALA A 82 12.85 -4.51 -18.27
C ALA A 82 13.07 -4.42 -16.75
N THR A 83 12.70 -3.30 -16.15
CA THR A 83 12.75 -3.09 -14.71
C THR A 83 11.44 -2.49 -14.22
N VAL A 84 11.00 -2.94 -13.05
CA VAL A 84 9.85 -2.39 -12.34
C VAL A 84 10.17 -2.25 -10.87
N GLY A 85 9.53 -1.28 -10.21
CA GLY A 85 9.61 -1.14 -8.78
C GLY A 85 8.56 -0.20 -8.24
N GLY A 86 8.12 -0.43 -7.02
CA GLY A 86 7.10 0.39 -6.41
C GLY A 86 6.80 0.01 -4.97
N SER A 87 5.96 0.85 -4.37
CA SER A 87 5.56 0.72 -2.96
C SER A 87 4.10 1.08 -2.76
N ALA A 88 3.48 0.51 -1.74
CA ALA A 88 2.19 0.88 -1.21
C ALA A 88 2.31 1.04 0.32
N SER A 89 2.06 2.23 0.83
CA SER A 89 2.17 2.56 2.25
C SER A 89 0.87 3.15 2.77
N THR A 90 0.43 2.69 3.94
CA THR A 90 -0.73 3.24 4.64
C THR A 90 -0.40 3.49 6.10
N VAL A 91 -1.02 4.54 6.66
CA VAL A 91 -0.93 4.90 8.07
C VAL A 91 -2.30 5.36 8.57
N GLY A 92 -2.59 5.07 9.84
CA GLY A 92 -3.80 5.49 10.51
C GLY A 92 -3.51 5.78 11.98
N SER A 93 -3.72 7.02 12.39
CA SER A 93 -3.60 7.44 13.79
C SER A 93 -4.97 7.75 14.35
N VAL A 94 -5.26 7.22 15.54
CA VAL A 94 -6.50 7.48 16.27
C VAL A 94 -6.19 7.89 17.69
N THR A 95 -6.97 8.81 18.21
CA THR A 95 -7.03 9.17 19.62
C THR A 95 -8.50 9.24 20.02
N SER A 96 -8.86 8.53 21.09
CA SER A 96 -10.18 8.57 21.71
C SER A 96 -9.97 8.77 23.19
N LEU A 97 -10.61 9.80 23.75
CA LEU A 97 -10.57 10.13 25.15
C LEU A 97 -11.99 10.39 25.65
N ALA A 98 -12.29 9.83 26.81
CA ALA A 98 -13.50 10.11 27.58
C ALA A 98 -13.09 10.34 29.04
N ALA A 99 -13.48 11.48 29.60
CA ALA A 99 -13.24 11.80 31.00
C ALA A 99 -14.51 12.37 31.62
N THR A 100 -14.84 11.93 32.83
CA THR A 100 -16.00 12.38 33.59
C THR A 100 -15.64 12.65 35.03
N SER A 101 -16.39 13.56 35.65
CA SER A 101 -16.45 13.76 37.10
C SER A 101 -17.92 13.93 37.52
N GLY A 102 -18.24 13.57 38.77
CA GLY A 102 -19.62 13.64 39.28
C GLY A 102 -20.59 12.85 38.41
N ASN A 103 -21.69 13.48 37.99
CA ASN A 103 -22.74 12.84 37.17
C ASN A 103 -22.55 13.01 35.66
N GLY A 104 -21.29 13.14 35.20
CA GLY A 104 -20.95 13.23 33.78
C GLY A 104 -20.98 11.87 33.06
N ALA A 105 -21.28 11.89 31.77
CA ALA A 105 -21.12 10.77 30.84
C ALA A 105 -20.43 11.27 29.58
N ALA A 106 -19.33 10.63 29.19
CA ALA A 106 -18.57 10.95 27.99
C ALA A 106 -18.27 9.67 27.22
N GLY A 107 -18.26 9.75 25.91
CA GLY A 107 -17.88 8.63 25.07
C GLY A 107 -17.62 9.06 23.66
N GLY A 108 -16.90 8.22 22.92
CA GLY A 108 -16.61 8.51 21.53
C GLY A 108 -15.83 7.40 20.87
N ALA A 109 -15.65 7.57 19.58
CA ALA A 109 -14.85 6.70 18.76
C ALA A 109 -14.09 7.50 17.70
N ALA A 110 -12.94 6.98 17.31
CA ALA A 110 -12.13 7.46 16.22
C ALA A 110 -11.75 6.27 15.34
N GLN A 111 -11.90 6.43 14.03
CA GLN A 111 -11.48 5.45 13.03
C GLN A 111 -10.64 6.15 11.97
N ALA A 112 -9.47 5.59 11.69
CA ALA A 112 -8.64 5.95 10.55
C ALA A 112 -8.47 4.73 9.63
N GLN A 113 -8.94 4.85 8.39
CA GLN A 113 -8.84 3.81 7.38
C GLN A 113 -8.07 4.32 6.17
N ALA A 114 -7.11 3.54 5.69
CA ALA A 114 -6.32 3.85 4.52
C ALA A 114 -6.07 2.58 3.69
N GLY A 115 -6.04 2.73 2.37
CA GLY A 115 -5.74 1.68 1.41
C GLY A 115 -4.86 2.24 0.29
N ALA A 116 -3.82 1.52 -0.06
CA ALA A 116 -2.92 1.87 -1.16
C ALA A 116 -2.63 0.62 -2.00
N THR A 117 -2.61 0.77 -3.32
CA THR A 117 -2.10 -0.25 -4.25
C THR A 117 -1.15 0.38 -5.24
N SER A 118 -0.13 -0.38 -5.61
CA SER A 118 0.85 -0.06 -6.64
C SER A 118 1.06 -1.30 -7.51
N GLY A 119 1.15 -1.11 -8.82
CA GLY A 119 1.49 -2.15 -9.77
C GLY A 119 2.28 -1.58 -10.93
N ALA A 120 3.23 -2.36 -11.43
CA ALA A 120 4.03 -2.00 -12.58
C ALA A 120 4.37 -3.24 -13.40
N SER A 121 4.45 -3.06 -14.72
CA SER A 121 4.83 -4.08 -15.68
C SER A 121 5.69 -3.46 -16.77
N ALA A 122 6.80 -4.11 -17.08
CA ALA A 122 7.69 -3.74 -18.16
C ALA A 122 8.05 -4.99 -18.97
N GLY A 123 8.24 -4.84 -20.28
CA GLY A 123 8.59 -5.93 -21.16
C GLY A 123 9.38 -5.43 -22.37
N PHE A 124 10.26 -6.30 -22.86
CA PHE A 124 11.00 -6.09 -24.09
C PHE A 124 10.92 -7.33 -24.97
N ASP A 125 10.92 -7.10 -26.27
CA ASP A 125 10.98 -8.15 -27.28
C ASP A 125 11.78 -7.65 -28.49
N VAL A 126 12.72 -8.45 -28.96
CA VAL A 126 13.53 -8.19 -30.14
C VAL A 126 13.44 -9.39 -31.06
N ASP A 127 12.71 -9.23 -32.16
CA ASP A 127 12.50 -10.26 -33.17
C ASP A 127 13.41 -10.00 -34.39
N ASN A 128 14.69 -10.39 -34.26
CA ASN A 128 15.72 -10.29 -35.31
C ASN A 128 16.52 -11.61 -35.38
N SER A 129 17.58 -11.69 -36.22
CA SER A 129 18.46 -12.87 -36.34
C SER A 129 19.04 -13.40 -35.02
N HIS A 130 19.03 -12.57 -33.98
CA HIS A 130 19.29 -12.96 -32.60
C HIS A 130 18.06 -12.59 -31.78
N PRO A 131 17.12 -13.49 -31.50
CA PRO A 131 15.93 -13.14 -30.73
C PRO A 131 16.22 -13.07 -29.23
N VAL A 132 15.65 -12.06 -28.56
CA VAL A 132 15.61 -11.95 -27.09
C VAL A 132 14.27 -11.42 -26.63
N ASN A 133 13.80 -11.91 -25.48
CA ASN A 133 12.63 -11.36 -24.84
C ASN A 133 12.76 -11.39 -23.32
N GLY A 134 11.90 -10.60 -22.67
CA GLY A 134 11.82 -10.61 -21.23
C GLY A 134 10.76 -9.68 -20.68
N SER A 135 10.42 -9.91 -19.43
CA SER A 135 9.42 -9.12 -18.72
C SER A 135 9.76 -9.04 -17.23
N ALA A 136 9.34 -7.94 -16.62
CA ALA A 136 9.38 -7.71 -15.19
C ALA A 136 8.02 -7.16 -14.77
N SER A 137 7.43 -7.74 -13.73
CA SER A 137 6.16 -7.27 -13.17
C SER A 137 6.18 -7.34 -11.66
N GLY A 138 5.36 -6.51 -11.04
CA GLY A 138 5.18 -6.57 -9.60
C GLY A 138 4.03 -5.70 -9.14
N GLY A 139 3.64 -5.92 -7.90
CA GLY A 139 2.61 -5.14 -7.24
C GLY A 139 2.75 -5.20 -5.73
N ALA A 140 2.28 -4.14 -5.09
CA ALA A 140 2.16 -4.01 -3.65
C ALA A 140 0.77 -3.49 -3.30
N ALA A 141 0.20 -4.00 -2.22
CA ALA A 141 -0.98 -3.45 -1.60
C ALA A 141 -0.75 -3.31 -0.10
N SER A 142 -1.26 -2.24 0.48
CA SER A 142 -1.20 -1.96 1.90
C SER A 142 -2.57 -1.46 2.38
N GLY A 143 -2.97 -1.91 3.56
CA GLY A 143 -4.21 -1.52 4.21
C GLY A 143 -3.98 -1.23 5.68
N THR A 144 -4.62 -0.17 6.17
CA THR A 144 -4.69 0.19 7.57
C THR A 144 -6.14 0.47 7.94
N ASN A 145 -6.60 -0.11 9.04
CA ASN A 145 -7.86 0.19 9.70
C ASN A 145 -7.58 0.25 11.19
N ASN A 146 -7.48 1.45 11.73
CA ASN A 146 -7.22 1.68 13.14
C ASN A 146 -8.48 2.25 13.81
N VAL A 147 -8.94 1.59 14.87
CA VAL A 147 -10.16 1.95 15.61
C VAL A 147 -9.83 2.10 17.09
N ALA A 148 -10.32 3.18 17.67
CA ALA A 148 -10.27 3.46 19.09
C ALA A 148 -11.64 3.96 19.56
N ALA A 149 -12.11 3.48 20.71
CA ALA A 149 -13.31 3.99 21.36
C ALA A 149 -13.09 4.05 22.87
N THR A 150 -13.69 5.05 23.50
CA THR A 150 -13.61 5.28 24.95
C THR A 150 -14.97 5.67 25.48
N GLY A 151 -15.26 5.26 26.71
CA GLY A 151 -16.44 5.67 27.46
C GLY A 151 -16.08 5.90 28.92
N ALA A 152 -16.67 6.91 29.52
CA ALA A 152 -16.58 7.23 30.94
C ALA A 152 -17.97 7.63 31.43
N GLY A 153 -18.38 7.11 32.59
CA GLY A 153 -19.73 7.26 33.13
C GLY A 153 -19.78 8.04 34.45
N PRO A 154 -20.97 8.12 35.07
CA PRO A 154 -21.17 8.78 36.35
C PRO A 154 -20.33 8.16 37.47
N GLY A 155 -19.95 8.94 38.48
CA GLY A 155 -19.04 8.52 39.55
C GLY A 155 -17.56 8.80 39.25
N GLY A 156 -17.26 9.33 38.07
CA GLY A 156 -15.92 9.70 37.64
C GLY A 156 -15.20 8.56 36.92
N GLY A 157 -14.60 8.89 35.78
CA GLY A 157 -13.93 7.93 34.94
C GLY A 157 -13.00 8.62 33.96
N PHE A 158 -11.94 7.92 33.57
CA PHE A 158 -11.02 8.36 32.54
C PHE A 158 -10.71 7.16 31.65
N ALA A 159 -10.81 7.33 30.33
CA ALA A 159 -10.36 6.37 29.35
C ALA A 159 -9.64 7.10 28.21
N LEU A 160 -8.48 6.57 27.82
CA LEU A 160 -7.68 7.05 26.70
C LEU A 160 -7.20 5.87 25.87
N VAL A 161 -7.48 5.94 24.58
CA VAL A 161 -6.88 5.09 23.57
C VAL A 161 -6.18 5.99 22.57
N THR A 162 -4.88 5.82 22.39
CA THR A 162 -4.15 6.41 21.26
C THR A 162 -3.27 5.36 20.61
N ARG A 163 -3.18 5.41 19.28
CA ARG A 163 -2.31 4.54 18.50
C ARG A 163 -2.10 5.12 17.11
N THR A 164 -0.90 4.94 16.59
CA THR A 164 -0.60 5.03 15.16
C THR A 164 -0.23 3.65 14.63
N SER A 165 -0.86 3.20 13.56
CA SER A 165 -0.54 1.93 12.90
C SER A 165 -0.31 2.16 11.42
N GLY A 166 0.56 1.35 10.81
CA GLY A 166 0.77 1.41 9.37
C GLY A 166 1.41 0.15 8.81
N THR A 167 1.43 0.06 7.49
CA THR A 167 2.14 -0.98 6.75
C THR A 167 2.68 -0.41 5.46
N THR A 168 3.89 -0.82 5.10
CA THR A 168 4.49 -0.57 3.79
C THR A 168 4.77 -1.91 3.13
N ALA A 169 4.38 -2.03 1.86
CA ALA A 169 4.67 -3.17 1.01
C ALA A 169 5.42 -2.68 -0.22
N ASP A 170 6.48 -3.38 -0.60
CA ASP A 170 7.41 -2.97 -1.65
C ASP A 170 7.70 -4.14 -2.60
N TYR A 171 7.91 -3.81 -3.87
CA TYR A 171 8.34 -4.77 -4.87
C TYR A 171 9.39 -4.17 -5.80
N SER A 172 10.25 -5.02 -6.33
CA SER A 172 11.17 -4.71 -7.42
C SER A 172 11.41 -5.97 -8.24
N ALA A 173 11.44 -5.84 -9.56
CA ALA A 173 11.81 -6.92 -10.45
C ALA A 173 12.60 -6.38 -11.65
N GLY A 174 13.54 -7.18 -12.14
CA GLY A 174 14.33 -6.87 -13.31
C GLY A 174 14.56 -8.10 -14.16
N ALA A 175 14.49 -7.93 -15.47
CA ALA A 175 14.82 -8.93 -16.47
C ALA A 175 15.75 -8.32 -17.51
N GLY A 176 16.71 -9.11 -17.98
CA GLY A 176 17.62 -8.73 -19.04
C GLY A 176 18.06 -9.92 -19.86
N ALA A 177 18.19 -9.72 -21.16
CA ALA A 177 18.70 -10.73 -22.09
C ALA A 177 19.60 -10.07 -23.13
N LEU A 178 20.63 -10.81 -23.53
CA LEU A 178 21.60 -10.45 -24.58
C LEU A 178 21.83 -11.69 -25.45
N ASN A 179 21.82 -11.55 -26.77
CA ASN A 179 22.08 -12.64 -27.71
C ASN A 179 23.00 -12.14 -28.85
N GLY A 180 24.08 -12.86 -29.14
CA GLY A 180 25.14 -12.47 -30.08
C GLY A 180 26.45 -13.24 -29.83
N PRO A 181 27.64 -12.64 -30.03
CA PRO A 181 28.92 -13.27 -29.67
C PRO A 181 29.02 -13.64 -28.19
N ILE A 182 28.21 -12.98 -27.35
CA ILE A 182 27.99 -13.30 -25.95
C ILE A 182 26.47 -13.43 -25.76
N THR A 183 26.03 -14.56 -25.20
CA THR A 183 24.63 -14.83 -24.91
C THR A 183 24.43 -15.01 -23.41
N GLY A 184 23.42 -14.35 -22.85
CA GLY A 184 23.14 -14.45 -21.42
C GLY A 184 21.80 -13.85 -21.04
N THR A 185 21.25 -14.35 -19.94
CA THR A 185 20.02 -13.85 -19.32
C THR A 185 20.29 -13.51 -17.85
N GLY A 186 19.51 -12.58 -17.31
CA GLY A 186 19.56 -12.20 -15.91
C GLY A 186 18.17 -11.80 -15.42
N THR A 187 17.81 -12.30 -14.24
CA THR A 187 16.55 -11.98 -13.57
C THR A 187 16.80 -11.64 -12.11
N SER A 188 15.97 -10.75 -11.58
CA SER A 188 15.92 -10.41 -10.16
C SER A 188 14.48 -10.12 -9.77
N SER A 189 14.12 -10.48 -8.54
CA SER A 189 12.80 -10.21 -7.98
C SER A 189 12.93 -10.14 -6.45
N SER A 190 12.44 -9.05 -5.88
CA SER A 190 12.35 -8.85 -4.43
C SER A 190 10.98 -8.27 -4.11
N ALA A 191 10.33 -8.82 -3.10
CA ALA A 191 9.06 -8.34 -2.61
C ALA A 191 9.00 -8.55 -1.10
N GLY A 192 8.36 -7.62 -0.40
CA GLY A 192 8.21 -7.71 1.05
C GLY A 192 7.16 -6.75 1.58
N SER A 193 6.76 -6.98 2.83
CA SER A 193 5.92 -6.06 3.58
C SER A 193 6.37 -5.98 5.03
N MET A 194 6.24 -4.78 5.61
CA MET A 194 6.54 -4.51 7.01
C MET A 194 5.44 -3.62 7.58
N GLY A 195 4.89 -4.04 8.71
CA GLY A 195 3.84 -3.32 9.42
C GLY A 195 4.11 -3.24 10.91
N GLY A 196 3.43 -2.31 11.57
CA GLY A 196 3.59 -2.11 13.00
C GLY A 196 2.72 -1.03 13.57
N SER A 197 2.80 -0.86 14.90
CA SER A 197 2.10 0.17 15.64
C SER A 197 3.04 0.88 16.60
N THR A 198 2.87 2.20 16.73
CA THR A 198 3.63 3.08 17.63
C THR A 198 2.68 3.95 18.44
N GLY A 199 3.21 4.55 19.52
CA GLY A 199 2.42 5.44 20.39
C GLY A 199 1.19 4.75 20.99
N VAL A 200 1.25 3.43 21.23
CA VAL A 200 0.12 2.65 21.73
C VAL A 200 -0.10 2.97 23.19
N THR A 201 -1.22 3.59 23.51
CA THR A 201 -1.72 3.76 24.88
C THR A 201 -3.15 3.28 24.92
N ASN A 202 -3.47 2.45 25.90
CA ASN A 202 -4.83 2.02 26.19
C ASN A 202 -4.99 1.92 27.70
N VAL A 203 -5.56 2.96 28.31
CA VAL A 203 -5.69 3.07 29.76
C VAL A 203 -7.10 3.49 30.11
N HIS A 204 -7.62 2.95 31.21
CA HIS A 204 -8.87 3.42 31.80
C HIS A 204 -8.84 3.26 33.32
N PHE A 205 -9.52 4.16 34.02
CA PHE A 205 -9.64 4.18 35.47
C PHE A 205 -11.02 4.68 35.89
N GLY A 206 -11.50 4.24 37.05
CA GLY A 206 -12.82 4.60 37.57
C GLY A 206 -13.96 3.92 36.78
N ASN A 207 -15.11 4.57 36.70
CA ASN A 207 -16.23 4.11 35.88
C ASN A 207 -15.99 4.44 34.40
N ALA A 208 -15.06 3.73 33.77
CA ALA A 208 -14.67 3.95 32.38
C ALA A 208 -14.28 2.64 31.68
N GLY A 209 -14.30 2.66 30.36
CA GLY A 209 -13.91 1.55 29.51
C GLY A 209 -13.35 2.02 28.18
N SER A 210 -12.58 1.16 27.54
CA SER A 210 -11.95 1.43 26.27
C SER A 210 -12.01 0.22 25.34
N PHE A 211 -12.04 0.49 24.04
CA PHE A 211 -11.97 -0.50 22.99
C PHE A 211 -10.96 -0.05 21.93
N SER A 212 -10.23 -1.02 21.38
CA SER A 212 -9.41 -0.82 20.20
C SER A 212 -9.25 -2.13 19.44
N ASN A 213 -9.16 -2.07 18.11
CA ASN A 213 -8.95 -3.27 17.29
C ASN A 213 -7.49 -3.77 17.23
N GLY A 214 -6.60 -3.24 18.07
CA GLY A 214 -5.18 -3.64 18.09
C GLY A 214 -4.30 -3.01 17.00
N GLY A 215 -4.88 -2.26 16.05
CA GLY A 215 -4.15 -1.67 14.92
C GLY A 215 -4.15 -2.60 13.71
N GLY A 216 -5.33 -2.79 13.11
CA GLY A 216 -5.48 -3.67 11.95
C GLY A 216 -4.72 -3.15 10.73
N THR A 217 -3.56 -3.74 10.44
CA THR A 217 -2.76 -3.40 9.25
C THR A 217 -2.33 -4.65 8.52
N GLY A 218 -2.17 -4.56 7.21
CA GLY A 218 -1.71 -5.68 6.40
C GLY A 218 -1.16 -5.20 5.06
N GLY A 219 -0.23 -5.97 4.51
CA GLY A 219 0.37 -5.67 3.23
C GLY A 219 0.80 -6.93 2.50
N ILE A 220 0.60 -6.93 1.20
CA ILE A 220 1.03 -7.99 0.30
C ILE A 220 1.89 -7.37 -0.79
N ALA A 221 2.97 -8.05 -1.17
CA ALA A 221 3.78 -7.67 -2.31
C ALA A 221 4.13 -8.92 -3.12
N GLY A 222 4.26 -8.76 -4.44
CA GLY A 222 4.69 -9.79 -5.36
C GLY A 222 5.54 -9.18 -6.46
N ALA A 223 6.56 -9.91 -6.87
CA ALA A 223 7.50 -9.53 -7.92
C ALA A 223 7.82 -10.76 -8.78
N GLY A 224 7.91 -10.58 -10.08
CA GLY A 224 8.25 -11.64 -11.03
C GLY A 224 9.05 -11.09 -12.20
N SER A 225 9.99 -11.87 -12.69
CA SER A 225 10.79 -11.54 -13.86
C SER A 225 11.10 -12.78 -14.69
N SER A 226 11.27 -12.59 -15.99
CA SER A 226 11.61 -13.65 -16.94
C SER A 226 12.43 -13.05 -18.07
N ALA A 227 13.45 -13.78 -18.53
CA ALA A 227 14.30 -13.37 -19.63
C ALA A 227 14.69 -14.61 -20.44
N ALA A 228 14.67 -14.51 -21.76
CA ALA A 228 15.07 -15.59 -22.65
C ALA A 228 15.87 -15.07 -23.85
N THR A 229 16.74 -15.94 -24.35
CA THR A 229 17.51 -15.81 -25.59
C THR A 229 17.17 -17.04 -26.42
N ASN A 230 16.80 -16.86 -27.70
CA ASN A 230 16.51 -17.96 -28.62
C ASN A 230 17.63 -18.18 -29.65
#